data_AF-A0A1I0EFG8-F1
#
_entry.id   AF-A0A1I0EFG8-F1
#
_cell.length_a   1.000
_cell.length_b   1.000
_cell.length_c   1.000
_cell.angle_alpha   90.00
_cell.angle_beta   90.00
_cell.angle_gamma   90.00
#
_symmetry.space_group_name_H-M   'P 1'
#
loop_
_entity.id
_entity.type
_entity.pdbx_description
1 polymer ?
#
loop_
_entity_poly.entity_id
_entity_poly.type
_entity_poly.pdbx_seq_one_letter_code
_entity_poly.pdbx_strand_id
1 'polypeptide(L)'
;MFRDHIPGDDKETRINTNDASIMLVCINGYQENRPYGVIVNYCLPVPVHFTGIHELVLGVDEVCERIGAPMRTMEPRFLSRAEAERYQKLSMRQEAGTQNSPDQMAMPIQKRLAYTAQAEEVLIIHVFYRQHASMQGRLHTSFSSQYYVSFRSALELMRMLAEVDAGLREKGPRKRLTGGGGSGGGQAIGGDREGEDRLKIFKNPD
;
A
#
# COMPACT_ATOMS: atom_id res chain seq x y z
N MET A 1 -9.08 -5.30 -10.67
CA MET A 1 -9.52 -4.55 -11.87
C MET A 1 -10.06 -3.22 -11.40
N PHE A 2 -9.29 -2.15 -11.59
CA PHE A 2 -9.76 -0.79 -11.36
C PHE A 2 -10.65 -0.45 -12.55
N ARG A 3 -11.97 -0.33 -12.31
CA ARG A 3 -12.94 0.04 -13.34
C ARG A 3 -13.07 1.55 -13.39
N ASP A 4 -13.03 2.06 -14.60
CA ASP A 4 -13.17 3.46 -14.95
C ASP A 4 -14.60 3.98 -14.71
N HIS A 5 -14.66 5.17 -14.13
CA HIS A 5 -15.58 6.28 -14.38
C HIS A 5 -17.03 6.29 -13.82
N ILE A 6 -17.36 7.36 -13.07
CA ILE A 6 -18.66 8.05 -12.99
C ILE A 6 -18.37 9.59 -12.95
N PRO A 7 -19.12 10.45 -13.68
CA PRO A 7 -18.74 11.83 -13.97
C PRO A 7 -19.23 12.85 -12.93
N GLY A 8 -18.43 13.90 -12.75
CA GLY A 8 -18.73 15.11 -11.97
C GLY A 8 -17.43 15.76 -11.47
N ASP A 9 -17.08 16.92 -12.04
CA ASP A 9 -16.08 17.89 -11.54
C ASP A 9 -16.06 17.88 -9.99
N ASP A 10 -14.94 17.64 -9.32
CA ASP A 10 -13.80 18.55 -9.23
C ASP A 10 -12.47 17.79 -9.06
N LYS A 11 -11.48 18.12 -9.89
CA LYS A 11 -10.03 17.88 -9.68
C LYS A 11 -9.67 16.53 -9.06
N GLU A 12 -9.76 15.51 -9.90
CA GLU A 12 -9.15 14.19 -9.76
C GLU A 12 -7.68 14.30 -9.30
N THR A 13 -7.44 14.24 -7.99
CA THR A 13 -6.09 14.07 -7.45
C THR A 13 -5.73 12.60 -7.66
N ARG A 14 -5.36 12.24 -8.89
CA ARG A 14 -4.70 10.97 -9.18
C ARG A 14 -3.55 10.87 -8.19
N ILE A 15 -3.49 9.79 -7.42
CA ILE A 15 -2.42 9.59 -6.45
C ILE A 15 -1.12 9.50 -7.23
N ASN A 16 -0.36 10.59 -7.28
CA ASN A 16 0.96 10.57 -7.86
C ASN A 16 1.90 9.84 -6.91
N THR A 17 1.93 8.51 -7.00
CA THR A 17 2.80 7.67 -6.17
C THR A 17 4.29 7.88 -6.44
N ASN A 18 4.68 8.83 -7.31
CA ASN A 18 6.06 9.25 -7.51
C ASN A 18 6.49 10.37 -6.55
N ASP A 19 5.59 10.86 -5.69
CA ASP A 19 5.97 11.72 -4.58
C ASP A 19 6.78 10.92 -3.54
N ALA A 20 7.96 11.44 -3.19
CA ALA A 20 8.83 10.92 -2.14
C ALA A 20 8.08 10.65 -0.82
N SER A 21 7.04 11.42 -0.54
CA SER A 21 6.29 11.41 0.71
C SER A 21 5.11 10.42 0.70
N ILE A 22 4.85 9.75 -0.44
CA ILE A 22 3.79 8.75 -0.61
C ILE A 22 4.38 7.34 -0.57
N MET A 23 3.78 6.48 0.25
CA MET A 23 4.23 5.12 0.51
C MET A 23 3.09 4.14 0.30
N LEU A 24 3.39 3.04 -0.41
CA LEU A 24 2.51 1.89 -0.53
C LEU A 24 2.87 0.87 0.53
N VAL A 25 2.01 0.66 1.50
CA VAL A 25 2.19 -0.35 2.53
C VAL A 25 1.47 -1.62 2.09
N CYS A 26 2.24 -2.62 1.70
CA CYS A 26 1.75 -3.93 1.29
C CYS A 26 1.76 -4.86 2.50
N ILE A 27 0.58 -5.24 2.99
CA ILE A 27 0.41 -6.24 4.04
C ILE A 27 0.32 -7.60 3.37
N ASN A 28 1.24 -8.51 3.69
CA ASN A 28 1.37 -9.80 3.03
C ASN A 28 0.70 -10.95 3.80
N GLY A 29 0.35 -10.72 5.06
CA GLY A 29 -0.34 -11.68 5.91
C GLY A 29 0.03 -11.49 7.38
N TYR A 30 -0.07 -12.57 8.15
CA TYR A 30 0.22 -12.57 9.59
C TYR A 30 1.33 -13.56 9.96
N GLN A 31 2.20 -13.14 10.86
CA GLN A 31 3.21 -13.97 11.51
C GLN A 31 3.09 -13.76 13.02
N GLU A 32 2.95 -14.85 13.79
CA GLU A 32 2.80 -14.78 15.26
C GLU A 32 1.74 -13.76 15.71
N ASN A 33 0.58 -13.76 15.05
CA ASN A 33 -0.53 -12.86 15.36
C ASN A 33 -0.21 -11.36 15.14
N ARG A 34 0.79 -11.03 14.31
CA ARG A 34 1.16 -9.67 13.91
C ARG A 34 1.15 -9.54 12.37
N PRO A 35 0.65 -8.43 11.81
CA PRO A 35 0.67 -8.22 10.37
C PRO A 35 2.11 -8.03 9.91
N TYR A 36 2.53 -8.70 8.84
CA TYR A 36 3.85 -8.50 8.24
C TYR A 36 3.72 -8.05 6.80
N GLY A 37 4.74 -7.36 6.30
CA GLY A 37 4.70 -6.82 4.95
C GLY A 37 5.89 -5.95 4.60
N VAL A 38 5.68 -5.12 3.57
CA VAL A 38 6.69 -4.22 3.04
C VAL A 38 6.12 -2.83 2.76
N ILE A 39 6.94 -1.81 3.01
CA ILE A 39 6.70 -0.43 2.63
C ILE A 39 7.49 -0.15 1.36
N VAL A 40 6.77 0.19 0.29
CA VAL A 40 7.30 0.48 -1.03
C VAL A 40 7.19 1.97 -1.30
N ASN A 41 8.25 2.57 -1.80
CA ASN A 41 8.31 3.97 -2.16
C ASN A 41 9.01 4.14 -3.52
N TYR A 42 8.64 5.16 -4.30
CA TYR A 42 9.23 5.42 -5.61
C TYR A 42 10.72 5.71 -5.54
N CYS A 43 11.15 6.52 -4.58
CA CYS A 43 12.52 7.01 -4.44
C CYS A 43 13.47 5.99 -3.79
N LEU A 44 12.98 4.82 -3.36
CA LEU A 44 13.79 3.79 -2.72
C LEU A 44 13.89 2.52 -3.58
N PRO A 45 15.11 2.05 -3.92
CA PRO A 45 15.29 0.84 -4.75
C PRO A 45 14.92 -0.47 -4.02
N VAL A 46 14.94 -0.43 -2.69
CA VAL A 46 14.69 -1.58 -1.80
C VAL A 46 13.58 -1.19 -0.81
N PRO A 47 12.54 -2.04 -0.65
CA PRO A 47 11.48 -1.77 0.31
C PRO A 47 11.92 -1.92 1.76
N VAL A 48 11.18 -1.31 2.68
CA VAL A 48 11.36 -1.47 4.13
C VAL A 48 10.42 -2.57 4.62
N HIS A 49 10.95 -3.55 5.34
CA HIS A 49 10.15 -4.66 5.88
C HIS A 49 9.64 -4.30 7.27
N PHE A 50 8.47 -4.81 7.63
CA PHE A 50 7.92 -4.65 8.98
C PHE A 50 7.21 -5.93 9.45
N THR A 51 7.24 -6.15 10.77
CA THR A 51 6.43 -7.14 11.49
C THR A 51 5.71 -6.45 12.66
N GLY A 52 4.43 -6.18 12.48
CA GLY A 52 3.57 -5.48 13.43
C GLY A 52 3.45 -3.99 13.19
N ILE A 53 2.43 -3.39 13.80
CA ILE A 53 2.05 -1.98 13.57
C ILE A 53 3.14 -1.00 14.01
N HIS A 54 3.79 -1.27 15.15
CA HIS A 54 4.85 -0.39 15.67
C HIS A 54 6.06 -0.33 14.74
N GLU A 55 6.50 -1.48 14.21
CA GLU A 55 7.55 -1.53 13.19
C GLU A 55 7.10 -0.87 11.88
N LEU A 56 5.83 -0.98 11.48
CA LEU A 56 5.28 -0.28 10.32
C LEU A 56 5.42 1.25 10.49
N VAL A 57 5.00 1.80 11.63
CA VAL A 57 5.09 3.25 11.89
C VAL A 57 6.54 3.71 11.92
N LEU A 58 7.45 2.94 12.53
CA LEU A 58 8.89 3.22 12.49
C LEU A 58 9.46 3.12 11.07
N GLY A 59 8.97 2.17 10.27
CA GLY A 59 9.33 2.00 8.88
C GLY A 59 8.91 3.18 8.01
N VAL A 60 7.75 3.80 8.28
CA VAL A 60 7.32 5.04 7.62
C VAL A 60 8.30 6.19 7.92
N ASP A 61 8.73 6.33 9.19
CA ASP A 61 9.74 7.33 9.56
C ASP A 61 11.09 7.03 8.90
N GLU A 62 11.51 5.76 8.87
CA GLU A 62 12.74 5.31 8.21
C GLU A 62 12.73 5.60 6.70
N VAL A 63 11.60 5.42 6.03
CA VAL A 63 11.46 5.79 4.62
C VAL A 63 11.65 7.30 4.45
N CYS A 64 10.98 8.13 5.26
CA CYS A 64 11.17 9.58 5.22
C CYS A 64 12.63 9.98 5.47
N GLU A 65 13.30 9.31 6.41
CA GLU A 65 14.68 9.60 6.77
C GLU A 65 15.67 9.22 5.66
N ARG A 66 15.47 8.07 5.02
CA ARG A 66 16.28 7.63 3.87
C ARG A 66 16.07 8.49 2.62
N ILE A 67 14.88 9.07 2.45
CA ILE A 67 14.55 9.95 1.32
C ILE A 67 14.86 11.42 1.65
N GLY A 68 15.04 11.79 2.92
CA GLY A 68 15.24 13.17 3.34
C GLY A 68 13.99 14.04 3.16
N ALA A 69 12.84 13.44 2.82
CA ALA A 69 11.58 14.14 2.59
C ALA A 69 10.37 13.33 3.12
N PRO A 70 9.41 13.98 3.82
CA PRO A 70 9.49 15.35 4.32
C PRO A 70 10.62 15.54 5.34
N MET A 71 11.23 16.73 5.37
CA MET A 71 12.33 17.03 6.29
C MET A 71 11.82 17.12 7.74
N ARG A 72 12.57 16.55 8.69
CA ARG A 72 12.28 16.70 10.13
C ARG A 72 12.63 18.09 10.63
N THR A 73 11.86 18.61 11.57
CA THR A 73 12.18 19.88 12.25
C THR A 73 12.87 19.71 13.59
N MET A 74 12.97 18.47 14.09
CA MET A 74 13.59 18.15 15.37
C MET A 74 14.49 16.92 15.22
N GLU A 75 15.63 16.94 15.91
CA GLU A 75 16.56 15.82 15.95
C GLU A 75 15.99 14.66 16.81
N PRO A 76 16.05 13.41 16.33
CA PRO A 76 15.61 12.26 17.11
C PRO A 76 16.48 12.04 18.34
N ARG A 77 15.87 11.52 19.41
CA ARG A 77 16.55 11.18 20.66
C ARG A 77 16.66 9.67 20.80
N PHE A 78 17.83 9.20 21.22
CA PHE A 78 18.13 7.79 21.38
C PHE A 78 18.59 7.49 22.80
N LEU A 79 18.24 6.30 23.28
CA LEU A 79 18.71 5.81 24.59
C LEU A 79 20.17 5.37 24.54
N SER A 80 20.65 4.90 23.39
CA SER A 80 22.01 4.44 23.19
C SER A 80 22.69 5.17 22.03
N ARG A 81 24.00 5.34 22.16
CA ARG A 81 24.83 5.89 21.07
C ARG A 81 24.81 5.00 19.83
N ALA A 82 24.76 3.67 20.01
CA ALA A 82 24.72 2.72 18.90
C ALA A 82 23.46 2.90 18.04
N GLU A 83 22.29 3.12 18.66
CA GLU A 83 21.06 3.39 17.89
C GLU A 83 21.09 4.76 17.22
N ALA A 84 21.67 5.78 17.87
CA ALA A 84 21.86 7.09 17.25
C ALA A 84 22.74 6.98 15.98
N GLU A 85 23.86 6.27 16.07
CA GLU A 85 24.77 6.06 14.94
C GLU A 85 24.12 5.21 13.84
N ARG A 86 23.33 4.19 14.20
CA ARG A 86 22.54 3.41 13.24
C ARG A 86 21.55 4.28 12.49
N TYR A 87 20.84 5.14 13.21
CA TYR A 87 19.83 6.01 12.62
C TYR A 87 20.46 7.08 11.72
N GLN A 88 21.57 7.71 12.14
CA GLN A 88 22.31 8.68 11.32
C GLN A 88 22.76 8.09 9.97
N LYS A 89 23.16 6.82 9.94
CA LYS A 89 23.54 6.13 8.70
C LYS A 89 22.39 6.03 7.68
N LEU A 90 21.14 6.17 8.10
CA LEU A 90 19.99 6.20 7.18
C LEU A 90 20.02 7.46 6.31
N SER A 91 20.33 8.62 6.90
CA SER A 91 20.44 9.91 6.21
C SER A 91 21.71 10.00 5.35
N MET A 92 22.85 9.52 5.87
CA MET A 92 24.16 9.57 5.16
C MET A 92 24.20 8.71 3.89
N ARG A 93 23.29 7.74 3.74
CA ARG A 93 23.18 6.92 2.52
C ARG A 93 22.80 7.76 1.30
N GLN A 94 22.22 8.95 1.50
CA GLN A 94 21.99 9.93 0.43
C GLN A 94 23.28 10.63 -0.03
N GLU A 95 24.14 11.00 0.93
CA GLU A 95 25.35 11.80 0.68
C GLU A 95 26.46 10.98 0.01
N ALA A 96 26.58 9.70 0.34
CA ALA A 96 27.59 8.81 -0.25
C ALA A 96 27.22 8.26 -1.65
N GLY A 97 25.99 8.47 -2.12
CA GLY A 97 25.42 7.89 -3.35
C GLY A 97 25.29 8.85 -4.53
N THR A 98 25.69 10.12 -4.40
CA THR A 98 25.39 11.20 -5.36
C THR A 98 26.33 11.20 -6.60
N GLN A 99 26.39 10.08 -7.31
CA GLN A 99 26.90 10.02 -8.70
C GLN A 99 25.82 9.56 -9.70
N ASN A 100 24.68 9.04 -9.21
CA ASN A 100 23.58 8.56 -10.06
C ASN A 100 22.36 9.49 -9.97
N SER A 101 21.71 9.74 -11.11
CA SER A 101 20.51 10.58 -11.16
C SER A 101 19.34 9.95 -10.39
N PRO A 102 18.39 10.75 -9.85
CA PRO A 102 17.26 10.23 -9.06
C PRO A 102 16.46 9.13 -9.77
N ASP A 103 16.35 9.20 -11.10
CA ASP A 103 15.66 8.19 -11.92
C ASP A 103 16.40 6.84 -11.99
N GLN A 104 17.71 6.79 -11.78
CA GLN A 104 18.48 5.53 -11.80
C GLN A 104 18.32 4.70 -10.53
N MET A 105 17.97 5.33 -9.40
CA MET A 105 17.71 4.64 -8.13
C MET A 105 16.22 4.43 -7.84
N ALA A 106 15.33 5.02 -8.64
CA ALA A 106 13.89 4.89 -8.46
C ALA A 106 13.43 3.44 -8.66
N MET A 107 12.46 2.99 -7.85
CA MET A 107 11.86 1.68 -8.03
C MET A 107 10.98 1.67 -9.29
N PRO A 108 11.24 0.78 -10.27
CA PRO A 108 10.41 0.68 -11.47
C PRO A 108 8.96 0.39 -11.13
N ILE A 109 8.03 0.96 -11.91
CA ILE A 109 6.59 0.78 -11.71
C ILE A 109 6.21 -0.71 -11.68
N GLN A 110 6.78 -1.54 -12.56
CA GLN A 110 6.49 -2.97 -12.60
C GLN A 110 6.81 -3.67 -11.27
N LYS A 111 7.92 -3.27 -10.62
CA LYS A 111 8.33 -3.85 -9.34
C LYS A 111 7.38 -3.41 -8.22
N ARG A 112 6.94 -2.14 -8.22
CA ARG A 112 5.92 -1.65 -7.27
C ARG A 112 4.60 -2.40 -7.44
N LEU A 113 4.15 -2.56 -8.69
CA LEU A 113 2.94 -3.31 -9.01
C LEU A 113 3.03 -4.77 -8.56
N ALA A 114 4.19 -5.41 -8.72
CA ALA A 114 4.41 -6.78 -8.27
C ALA A 114 4.22 -6.93 -6.75
N TYR A 115 4.72 -5.99 -5.93
CA TYR A 115 4.47 -6.01 -4.48
C TYR A 115 2.99 -5.85 -4.17
N THR A 116 2.30 -4.90 -4.81
CA THR A 116 0.85 -4.69 -4.57
C THR A 116 0.00 -5.88 -4.99
N ALA A 117 0.39 -6.61 -6.04
CA ALA A 117 -0.34 -7.78 -6.54
C ALA A 117 -0.20 -9.00 -5.61
N GLN A 118 0.88 -9.06 -4.83
CA GLN A 118 1.14 -10.13 -3.87
C GLN A 118 0.57 -9.83 -2.47
N ALA A 119 0.23 -8.57 -2.20
CA ALA A 119 -0.28 -8.14 -0.90
C ALA A 119 -1.71 -8.65 -0.66
N GLU A 120 -1.98 -9.08 0.57
CA GLU A 120 -3.33 -9.33 1.05
C GLU A 120 -4.11 -8.04 1.21
N GLU A 121 -3.45 -6.92 1.53
CA GLU A 121 -4.02 -5.58 1.55
C GLU A 121 -2.96 -4.52 1.23
N VAL A 122 -3.39 -3.42 0.59
CA VAL A 122 -2.52 -2.28 0.29
C VAL A 122 -3.10 -1.02 0.93
N LEU A 123 -2.29 -0.37 1.76
CA LEU A 123 -2.58 0.96 2.31
C LEU A 123 -1.73 2.01 1.60
N ILE A 124 -2.23 3.24 1.51
CA ILE A 124 -1.44 4.37 1.00
C ILE A 124 -1.27 5.38 2.12
N ILE A 125 -0.04 5.59 2.55
CA ILE A 125 0.31 6.59 3.56
C ILE A 125 0.99 7.75 2.85
N HIS A 126 0.49 8.95 3.06
CA HIS A 126 1.15 10.18 2.63
C HIS A 126 1.52 10.99 3.87
N VAL A 127 2.82 11.15 4.12
CA VAL A 127 3.33 12.01 5.19
C VAL A 127 3.47 13.43 4.64
N PHE A 128 2.82 14.41 5.25
CA PHE A 128 2.97 15.81 4.86
C PHE A 128 4.08 16.50 5.65
N TYR A 129 4.14 16.26 6.96
CA TYR A 129 5.02 17.01 7.86
C TYR A 129 5.66 16.11 8.92
N ARG A 130 6.94 16.36 9.22
CA ARG A 130 7.69 15.78 10.35
C ARG A 130 8.01 16.85 11.38
N GLN A 131 7.00 17.29 12.12
CA GLN A 131 7.06 18.39 13.08
C GLN A 131 6.77 17.91 14.50
N HIS A 132 7.29 18.64 15.50
CA HIS A 132 7.05 18.37 16.93
C HIS A 132 7.41 16.94 17.34
N ALA A 133 8.51 16.41 16.79
CA ALA A 133 8.93 15.02 16.97
C ALA A 133 7.83 13.98 16.64
N SER A 134 7.00 14.28 15.63
CA SER A 134 5.93 13.39 15.16
C SER A 134 5.76 13.49 13.64
N MET A 135 4.83 12.69 13.11
CA MET A 135 4.44 12.67 11.69
C MET A 135 2.97 13.07 11.54
N GLN A 136 2.67 13.86 10.51
CA GLN A 136 1.32 14.27 10.14
C GLN A 136 1.07 13.93 8.68
N GLY A 137 -0.15 13.56 8.32
CA GLY A 137 -0.41 13.08 6.98
C GLY A 137 -1.82 12.54 6.78
N ARG A 138 -1.97 11.64 5.81
CA ARG A 138 -3.23 10.95 5.50
C ARG A 138 -3.02 9.49 5.14
N LEU A 139 -4.05 8.71 5.42
CA LEU A 139 -4.15 7.28 5.14
C LEU A 139 -5.29 7.03 4.14
N HIS A 140 -5.00 6.27 3.08
CA HIS A 140 -5.99 5.62 2.23
C HIS A 140 -6.06 4.15 2.56
N THR A 141 -7.26 3.61 2.72
CA THR A 141 -7.49 2.22 3.11
C THR A 141 -8.86 1.76 2.66
N SER A 142 -9.02 0.47 2.33
CA SER A 142 -10.32 -0.12 2.02
C SER A 142 -11.24 -0.29 3.24
N PHE A 143 -10.74 0.01 4.44
CA PHE A 143 -11.47 -0.07 5.71
C PHE A 143 -12.18 1.24 6.10
N SER A 144 -12.03 2.29 5.28
CA SER A 144 -12.76 3.54 5.44
C SER A 144 -13.66 3.78 4.23
N SER A 145 -14.85 4.35 4.47
CA SER A 145 -15.71 4.86 3.39
C SER A 145 -15.23 6.20 2.83
N GLN A 146 -14.31 6.87 3.53
CA GLN A 146 -13.73 8.13 3.09
C GLN A 146 -12.57 7.89 2.11
N TYR A 147 -12.40 8.78 1.14
CA TYR A 147 -11.28 8.70 0.20
C TYR A 147 -9.92 8.83 0.90
N TYR A 148 -9.81 9.63 1.97
CA TYR A 148 -8.68 9.58 2.90
C TYR A 148 -9.11 9.93 4.30
N VAL A 149 -8.35 9.45 5.29
CA VAL A 149 -8.46 9.87 6.69
C VAL A 149 -7.15 10.53 7.11
N SER A 150 -7.21 11.77 7.60
CA SER A 150 -6.03 12.52 8.04
C SER A 150 -5.62 12.12 9.46
N PHE A 151 -4.32 12.00 9.70
CA PHE A 151 -3.73 11.83 11.04
C PHE A 151 -2.86 13.03 11.40
N ARG A 152 -2.95 13.47 12.65
CA ARG A 152 -2.22 14.62 13.21
C ARG A 152 -0.98 14.23 14.01
N SER A 153 -0.75 12.93 14.20
CA SER A 153 0.44 12.41 14.85
C SER A 153 0.71 10.96 14.45
N ALA A 154 1.94 10.51 14.69
CA ALA A 154 2.31 9.10 14.54
C ALA A 154 1.48 8.17 15.44
N LEU A 155 1.05 8.65 16.62
CA LEU A 155 0.21 7.87 17.53
C LEU A 155 -1.24 7.74 17.00
N GLU A 156 -1.78 8.79 16.37
CA GLU A 156 -3.07 8.69 15.69
C GLU A 156 -2.99 7.72 14.50
N LEU A 157 -1.90 7.78 13.71
CA LEU A 157 -1.66 6.80 12.64
C LEU A 157 -1.61 5.38 13.20
N MET A 158 -0.90 5.15 14.31
CA MET A 158 -0.81 3.84 14.96
C MET A 158 -2.19 3.30 15.38
N ARG A 159 -3.07 4.16 15.92
CA ARG A 159 -4.45 3.76 16.28
C ARG A 159 -5.27 3.39 15.05
N MET A 160 -5.21 4.19 13.98
CA MET A 160 -5.89 3.87 12.72
C MET A 160 -5.39 2.55 12.12
N LEU A 161 -4.09 2.28 12.20
CA LEU A 161 -3.52 1.00 11.76
C LEU A 161 -3.96 -0.18 12.63
N ALA A 162 -4.23 0.04 13.92
CA ALA A 162 -4.82 -0.98 14.79
C ALA A 162 -6.27 -1.31 14.42
N GLU A 163 -7.05 -0.31 14.00
CA GLU A 163 -8.40 -0.54 13.44
C GLU A 163 -8.33 -1.32 12.13
N VAL A 164 -7.37 -1.01 11.26
CA VAL A 164 -7.13 -1.78 10.03
C VAL A 164 -6.73 -3.22 10.34
N ASP A 165 -5.84 -3.46 11.32
CA ASP A 165 -5.46 -4.80 11.77
C ASP A 165 -6.67 -5.61 12.27
N ALA A 166 -7.50 -5.00 13.12
CA ALA A 166 -8.74 -5.62 13.60
C ALA A 166 -9.67 -5.99 12.43
N GLY A 167 -9.89 -5.08 11.48
CA GLY A 167 -10.71 -5.34 10.30
C GLY A 167 -10.14 -6.43 9.38
N LEU A 168 -8.81 -6.52 9.25
CA LEU A 168 -8.16 -7.58 8.47
C LEU A 168 -8.37 -8.96 9.09
N ARG A 169 -8.32 -9.05 10.42
CA ARG A 169 -8.60 -10.31 11.14
C ARG A 169 -10.03 -10.77 10.96
N GLU A 170 -10.98 -9.84 10.89
CA GLU A 170 -12.41 -10.14 10.69
C GLU A 170 -12.73 -10.55 9.24
N LYS A 171 -12.11 -9.91 8.24
CA LYS A 171 -12.34 -10.24 6.82
C LYS A 171 -11.85 -11.65 6.43
N GLY A 172 -10.89 -12.20 7.16
CA GLY A 172 -10.22 -13.45 6.80
C GLY A 172 -9.35 -13.32 5.53
N PRO A 173 -8.57 -14.36 5.17
CA PRO A 173 -7.66 -14.28 4.03
C PRO A 173 -8.44 -14.08 2.72
N ARG A 174 -7.93 -13.21 1.83
CA ARG A 174 -8.45 -13.08 0.47
C ARG A 174 -8.35 -14.46 -0.20
N LYS A 175 -9.48 -15.06 -0.59
CA LYS A 175 -9.48 -16.19 -1.52
C LYS A 175 -8.79 -15.72 -2.80
N ARG A 176 -7.55 -16.15 -3.01
CA ARG A 176 -6.88 -15.97 -4.30
C ARG A 176 -7.83 -16.60 -5.31
N LEU A 177 -8.20 -15.84 -6.34
CA LEU A 177 -8.81 -16.43 -7.53
C LEU A 177 -7.77 -17.42 -8.06
N THR A 178 -7.90 -18.68 -7.66
CA THR A 178 -7.27 -19.77 -8.36
C THR A 178 -7.84 -19.65 -9.77
N GLY A 179 -6.97 -19.34 -10.73
CA GLY A 179 -7.34 -19.48 -12.13
C GLY A 179 -7.81 -20.90 -12.31
N GLY A 180 -9.13 -21.09 -12.36
CA GLY A 180 -9.75 -22.34 -12.72
C GLY A 180 -9.43 -22.60 -14.17
N GLY A 181 -8.26 -23.17 -14.43
CA GLY A 181 -7.97 -23.90 -15.65
C GLY A 181 -8.80 -25.18 -15.63
N GLY A 182 -10.10 -25.03 -15.89
CA GLY A 182 -10.99 -26.14 -16.16
C GLY A 182 -10.59 -26.80 -17.47
N SER A 183 -10.35 -28.10 -17.38
CA SER A 183 -10.09 -29.05 -18.45
C SER A 183 -10.95 -28.83 -19.70
N GLY A 184 -10.32 -28.79 -20.86
CA GLY A 184 -10.97 -29.01 -22.16
C GLY A 184 -10.46 -30.31 -22.77
N GLY A 185 -11.29 -31.35 -22.79
CA GLY A 185 -11.04 -32.57 -23.56
C GLY A 185 -11.99 -33.72 -23.24
N GLY A 186 -12.95 -33.99 -24.14
CA GLY A 186 -13.48 -35.34 -24.37
C GLY A 186 -14.99 -35.58 -24.13
N GLN A 187 -15.77 -35.37 -25.19
CA GLN A 187 -17.03 -36.02 -25.62
C GLN A 187 -17.73 -37.08 -24.74
N ALA A 188 -19.06 -37.00 -24.63
CA ALA A 188 -20.01 -37.97 -25.22
C ALA A 188 -21.50 -37.67 -24.90
N ILE A 189 -22.25 -37.31 -25.96
CA ILE A 189 -23.59 -37.80 -26.39
C ILE A 189 -24.68 -38.18 -25.36
N GLY A 190 -25.87 -37.57 -25.51
CA GLY A 190 -27.16 -38.26 -25.35
C GLY A 190 -28.26 -37.54 -24.56
N GLY A 191 -29.43 -37.31 -25.20
CA GLY A 191 -30.74 -37.41 -24.54
C GLY A 191 -31.60 -36.15 -24.38
N ASP A 192 -32.51 -35.95 -25.34
CA ASP A 192 -33.93 -35.60 -25.22
C ASP A 192 -34.49 -34.58 -24.18
N ARG A 193 -35.18 -33.59 -24.76
CA ARG A 193 -36.53 -33.06 -24.47
C ARG A 193 -36.78 -32.05 -23.32
N GLU A 194 -37.36 -30.93 -23.80
CA GLU A 194 -38.51 -30.18 -23.26
C GLU A 194 -38.34 -29.21 -22.08
N GLY A 195 -38.97 -28.04 -22.23
CA GLY A 195 -39.02 -26.89 -21.30
C GLY A 195 -38.23 -25.69 -21.84
N GLU A 196 -38.74 -24.84 -22.74
CA GLU A 196 -39.71 -23.77 -22.43
C GLU A 196 -39.40 -23.14 -21.04
N ASP A 197 -39.11 -21.85 -20.88
CA ASP A 197 -39.55 -20.67 -21.60
C ASP A 197 -38.78 -19.45 -21.01
N ARG A 198 -38.85 -18.31 -21.71
CA ARG A 198 -38.49 -16.94 -21.24
C ARG A 198 -37.02 -16.51 -21.26
N LEU A 199 -36.57 -16.09 -22.44
CA LEU A 199 -35.98 -14.75 -22.58
C LEU A 199 -36.14 -14.24 -24.01
N LYS A 200 -37.26 -13.55 -24.26
CA LYS A 200 -37.42 -12.59 -25.36
C LYS A 200 -37.70 -11.23 -24.74
N ILE A 201 -37.47 -10.18 -25.53
CA ILE A 201 -37.55 -8.75 -25.22
C ILE A 201 -36.19 -8.26 -24.68
N PHE A 202 -35.31 -7.64 -25.46
CA PHE A 202 -35.53 -6.52 -26.37
C PHE A 202 -34.85 -6.70 -27.73
N LYS A 203 -35.63 -6.49 -28.79
CA LYS A 203 -35.14 -6.11 -30.11
C LYS A 203 -35.91 -4.85 -30.53
N ASN A 204 -35.16 -3.77 -30.72
CA ASN A 204 -35.36 -2.67 -31.69
C ASN A 204 -36.56 -1.74 -31.52
N PRO A 205 -36.68 -0.67 -32.34
CA PRO A 205 -35.70 0.30 -32.90
C PRO A 205 -36.16 1.74 -32.45
N ASP A 206 -35.60 2.91 -32.81
CA ASP A 206 -35.01 3.48 -34.03
C ASP A 206 -33.85 4.44 -33.69
#